data_AF-H6U5A8-F1
#
_entry.id   AF-H6U5A8-F1
#
_cell.length_a   1.000
_cell.length_b   1.000
_cell.length_c   1.000
_cell.angle_alpha   90.00
_cell.angle_beta   90.00
_cell.angle_gamma   90.00
#
_symmetry.space_group_name_H-M   'P 1'
#
loop_
_entity.id
_entity.type
_entity.pdbx_description
1 polymer ?
#
loop_
_entity_poly.entity_id
_entity_poly.type
_entity_poly.pdbx_seq_one_letter_code
_entity_poly.pdbx_strand_id
1 'polypeptide(L)'
;TSPVPSLMELCQFLSSSLTFVSLESIELWLDDWNLLRLTKKAAPSIDLSIPRDIETKTSQGLMKIVNVTREVAQVDATWMRAVEWNPHANLLREGLRDTAGSLRTFFSRLTGQGGSEKPVKSESNPNINDAEDMTKASTASVFLHINTASIQCSISQSLSSELERATRKPPPKKSTLAVLTPSYDTTLASGTSGLQSDILSSILPSKAGRVFIGFPTHQTTGLNAHISAPSVIPTVERESIDLNTRYISKWNLEMLRAAGIVCRVAWSAEMASIKSKIQPTKSSKIRKDDIVGVLPEAIHTANQFVF
;
A
#
# COMPACT_ATOMS: atom_id res chain seq x y z
N THR A 1 19.29 -11.34 -25.91
CA THR A 1 19.25 -11.48 -24.44
C THR A 1 18.47 -10.30 -23.90
N SER A 2 17.50 -10.52 -23.02
CA SER A 2 16.78 -9.42 -22.38
C SER A 2 17.73 -8.69 -21.41
N PRO A 3 17.66 -7.35 -21.31
CA PRO A 3 18.48 -6.62 -20.34
C PRO A 3 18.11 -7.03 -18.92
N VAL A 4 19.10 -6.97 -18.01
CA VAL A 4 18.86 -7.16 -16.57
C VAL A 4 17.92 -6.05 -16.10
N PRO A 5 16.81 -6.37 -15.39
CA PRO A 5 15.90 -5.35 -14.89
C PRO A 5 16.62 -4.41 -13.92
N SER A 6 16.09 -3.20 -13.75
CA SER A 6 16.59 -2.28 -12.72
C SER A 6 16.58 -2.97 -11.36
N LEU A 7 17.71 -2.93 -10.64
CA LEU A 7 17.83 -3.55 -9.32
C LEU A 7 16.79 -2.99 -8.35
N MET A 8 16.54 -1.69 -8.41
CA MET A 8 15.52 -1.04 -7.59
C MET A 8 14.11 -1.57 -7.91
N GLU A 9 13.74 -1.68 -9.18
CA GLU A 9 12.43 -2.19 -9.60
C GLU A 9 12.25 -3.66 -9.19
N LEU A 10 13.30 -4.47 -9.32
CA LEU A 10 13.30 -5.85 -8.85
C LEU A 10 13.12 -5.91 -7.33
N CYS A 11 13.83 -5.09 -6.57
CA CYS A 11 13.70 -5.03 -5.11
C CYS A 11 12.30 -4.59 -4.67
N GLN A 12 11.71 -3.58 -5.35
CA GLN A 12 10.33 -3.14 -5.12
C GLN A 12 9.32 -4.24 -5.42
N PHE A 13 9.52 -5.00 -6.50
CA PHE A 13 8.67 -6.13 -6.85
C PHE A 13 8.73 -7.23 -5.78
N LEU A 14 9.93 -7.59 -5.31
CA LEU A 14 10.12 -8.58 -4.24
C LEU A 14 9.48 -8.12 -2.92
N SER A 15 9.65 -6.84 -2.60
CA SER A 15 9.05 -6.16 -1.45
C SER A 15 7.52 -6.25 -1.46
N SER A 16 6.87 -5.83 -2.55
CA SER A 16 5.41 -5.96 -2.72
C SER A 16 4.94 -7.41 -2.66
N SER A 17 5.71 -8.34 -3.25
CA SER A 17 5.36 -9.76 -3.26
C SER A 17 5.27 -10.33 -1.86
N LEU A 18 6.26 -10.09 -0.99
CA LEU A 18 6.31 -10.60 0.39
C LEU A 18 5.03 -10.30 1.21
N THR A 19 4.36 -9.20 0.89
CA THR A 19 3.23 -8.67 1.64
C THR A 19 2.02 -9.62 1.61
N PHE A 20 1.68 -10.17 0.44
CA PHE A 20 0.45 -10.95 0.24
C PHE A 20 0.63 -12.46 0.13
N VAL A 21 1.87 -12.95 0.14
CA VAL A 21 2.17 -14.40 0.20
C VAL A 21 2.54 -14.82 1.62
N SER A 22 2.27 -16.08 1.97
CA SER A 22 2.68 -16.71 3.22
C SER A 22 4.18 -17.06 3.23
N LEU A 23 5.05 -16.09 2.94
CA LEU A 23 6.50 -16.19 3.05
C LEU A 23 7.00 -15.38 4.26
N GLU A 24 8.03 -15.90 4.92
CA GLU A 24 8.68 -15.23 6.06
C GLU A 24 9.86 -14.36 5.63
N SER A 25 10.61 -14.76 4.60
CA SER A 25 11.79 -14.02 4.14
C SER A 25 12.03 -14.20 2.65
N ILE A 26 12.62 -13.17 2.03
CA ILE A 26 13.13 -13.17 0.66
C ILE A 26 14.55 -12.61 0.70
N GLU A 27 15.48 -13.26 0.01
CA GLU A 27 16.86 -12.80 -0.16
C GLU A 27 17.22 -12.73 -1.65
N LEU A 28 17.91 -11.66 -2.06
CA LEU A 28 18.46 -11.50 -3.40
C LEU A 28 19.98 -11.53 -3.31
N TRP A 29 20.58 -12.56 -3.91
CA TRP A 29 22.02 -12.74 -3.97
C TRP A 29 22.55 -12.55 -5.40
N LEU A 30 23.67 -11.87 -5.53
CA LEU A 30 24.41 -11.73 -6.79
C LEU A 30 25.90 -11.85 -6.49
N ASP A 31 26.58 -12.82 -7.11
CA ASP A 31 28.02 -13.06 -6.91
C ASP A 31 28.45 -13.08 -5.43
N ASP A 32 27.70 -13.82 -4.61
CA ASP A 32 27.87 -13.92 -3.14
C ASP A 32 27.61 -12.63 -2.34
N TRP A 33 27.09 -11.59 -2.98
CA TRP A 33 26.62 -10.37 -2.31
C TRP A 33 25.11 -10.44 -2.03
N ASN A 34 24.72 -10.26 -0.77
CA ASN A 34 23.32 -10.14 -0.38
C ASN A 34 22.83 -8.71 -0.64
N LEU A 35 22.26 -8.49 -1.83
CA LEU A 35 21.79 -7.18 -2.26
C LEU A 35 20.54 -6.72 -1.50
N LEU A 36 19.67 -7.66 -1.15
CA LEU A 36 18.41 -7.40 -0.45
C LEU A 36 18.05 -8.59 0.44
N ARG A 37 17.67 -8.28 1.68
CA ARG A 37 17.02 -9.18 2.62
C ARG A 37 15.73 -8.53 3.09
N LEU A 38 14.62 -9.22 2.88
CA LEU A 38 13.30 -8.86 3.38
C LEU A 38 12.88 -9.89 4.42
N THR A 39 12.30 -9.45 5.52
CA THR A 39 11.75 -10.33 6.57
C THR A 39 10.39 -9.84 7.00
N LYS A 40 9.39 -10.72 7.00
CA LYS A 40 8.05 -10.46 7.48
C LYS A 40 7.81 -11.20 8.79
N LYS A 41 7.44 -10.46 9.83
CA LYS A 41 7.02 -11.00 11.13
C LYS A 41 5.57 -10.62 11.36
N ALA A 42 4.70 -11.59 11.58
CA ALA A 42 3.29 -11.35 11.85
C ALA A 42 2.94 -11.76 13.28
N ALA A 43 2.20 -10.91 13.99
CA ALA A 43 1.58 -11.26 15.25
C ALA A 43 0.41 -12.23 15.01
N PRO A 44 0.03 -13.06 16.00
CA PRO A 44 -1.15 -13.92 15.88
C PRO A 44 -2.41 -13.12 15.52
N SER A 45 -3.20 -13.64 14.59
CA SER A 45 -4.42 -12.98 14.14
C SER A 45 -5.49 -12.99 15.24
N ILE A 46 -6.22 -11.88 15.37
CA ILE A 46 -7.36 -11.72 16.28
C ILE A 46 -8.66 -11.63 15.48
N ASP A 47 -9.75 -12.20 16.00
CA ASP A 47 -11.08 -12.04 15.41
C ASP A 47 -11.64 -10.63 15.70
N LEU A 48 -12.16 -9.98 14.67
CA LEU A 48 -12.83 -8.69 14.80
C LEU A 48 -14.33 -8.86 14.97
N SER A 49 -14.89 -8.13 15.94
CA SER A 49 -16.35 -8.00 16.06
C SER A 49 -16.89 -7.18 14.90
N ILE A 50 -17.76 -7.78 14.08
CA ILE A 50 -18.49 -7.06 13.02
C ILE A 50 -19.63 -6.25 13.67
N PRO A 51 -19.65 -4.91 13.52
CA PRO A 51 -20.75 -4.07 14.01
C PRO A 51 -22.10 -4.48 13.42
N ARG A 52 -23.17 -4.41 14.24
CA ARG A 52 -24.52 -4.87 13.87
C ARG A 52 -25.17 -4.03 12.77
N ASP A 53 -24.72 -2.79 12.59
CA ASP A 53 -25.16 -1.83 11.57
C ASP A 53 -24.45 -2.02 10.22
N ILE A 54 -23.50 -2.96 10.12
CA ILE A 54 -22.86 -3.33 8.86
C ILE A 54 -23.58 -4.53 8.25
N GLU A 55 -24.20 -4.31 7.09
CA GLU A 55 -24.70 -5.40 6.25
C GLU A 55 -23.52 -6.21 5.72
N THR A 56 -23.53 -7.52 6.01
CA THR A 56 -22.44 -8.45 5.68
C THR A 56 -22.65 -9.12 4.32
N LYS A 57 -23.85 -9.02 3.75
CA LYS A 57 -24.21 -9.58 2.46
C LYS A 57 -24.05 -8.53 1.37
N THR A 58 -23.46 -8.92 0.25
CA THR A 58 -23.34 -8.04 -0.92
C THR A 58 -24.70 -7.81 -1.59
N SER A 59 -24.81 -6.75 -2.39
CA SER A 59 -26.10 -6.26 -2.90
C SER A 59 -26.92 -7.27 -3.71
N GLN A 60 -26.26 -8.14 -4.49
CA GLN A 60 -26.95 -9.21 -5.24
C GLN A 60 -26.97 -10.53 -4.47
N GLY A 61 -26.42 -10.54 -3.26
CA GLY A 61 -26.39 -11.69 -2.38
C GLY A 61 -25.44 -12.80 -2.78
N LEU A 62 -24.52 -12.54 -3.71
CA LEU A 62 -23.56 -13.54 -4.17
C LEU A 62 -22.49 -13.85 -3.11
N MET A 63 -22.26 -12.93 -2.18
CA MET A 63 -21.22 -13.05 -1.17
C MET A 63 -21.74 -12.61 0.20
N LYS A 64 -21.25 -13.29 1.23
CA LYS A 64 -21.49 -12.95 2.63
C LYS A 64 -20.16 -12.98 3.38
N ILE A 65 -19.81 -11.88 4.05
CA ILE A 65 -18.70 -11.84 4.99
C ILE A 65 -19.08 -12.67 6.22
N VAL A 66 -18.32 -13.72 6.51
CA VAL A 66 -18.58 -14.64 7.64
C VAL A 66 -17.77 -14.25 8.86
N ASN A 67 -16.49 -13.94 8.65
CA ASN A 67 -15.57 -13.53 9.70
C ASN A 67 -14.56 -12.53 9.12
N VAL A 68 -14.01 -11.65 9.98
CA VAL A 68 -12.87 -10.80 9.65
C VAL A 68 -11.85 -10.95 10.77
N THR A 69 -10.63 -11.31 10.41
CA THR A 69 -9.48 -11.37 11.31
C THR A 69 -8.58 -10.18 11.08
N ARG A 70 -7.84 -9.76 12.10
CA ARG A 70 -6.79 -8.74 12.00
C ARG A 70 -5.47 -9.32 12.46
N GLU A 71 -4.43 -9.08 11.68
CA GLU A 71 -3.05 -9.31 12.08
C GLU A 71 -2.24 -8.03 11.92
N VAL A 72 -1.19 -7.90 12.73
CA VAL A 72 -0.19 -6.84 12.61
C VAL A 72 1.07 -7.47 12.07
N ALA A 73 1.57 -6.97 10.94
CA ALA A 73 2.78 -7.44 10.30
C ALA A 73 3.85 -6.36 10.30
N GLN A 74 5.07 -6.73 10.68
CA GLN A 74 6.28 -5.93 10.51
C GLN A 74 7.04 -6.47 9.30
N VAL A 75 7.37 -5.60 8.36
CA VAL A 75 8.27 -5.90 7.24
C VAL A 75 9.57 -5.14 7.44
N ASP A 76 10.65 -5.89 7.61
CA ASP A 76 12.01 -5.40 7.72
C ASP A 76 12.72 -5.56 6.37
N ALA A 77 13.39 -4.52 5.91
CA ALA A 77 14.24 -4.55 4.73
C ALA A 77 15.67 -4.17 5.12
N THR A 78 16.64 -4.91 4.57
CA THR A 78 18.06 -4.57 4.57
C THR A 78 18.55 -4.68 3.14
N TRP A 79 19.18 -3.64 2.61
CA TRP A 79 19.68 -3.64 1.22
C TRP A 79 21.02 -2.96 1.11
N MET A 80 21.82 -3.37 0.13
CA MET A 80 23.08 -2.69 -0.19
C MET A 80 22.80 -1.38 -0.93
N ARG A 81 23.58 -0.32 -0.66
CA ARG A 81 23.50 0.96 -1.39
C ARG A 81 23.66 0.80 -2.91
N ALA A 82 24.35 -0.25 -3.36
CA ALA A 82 24.44 -0.62 -4.77
C ALA A 82 23.07 -0.74 -5.47
N VAL A 83 22.00 -1.10 -4.75
CA VAL A 83 20.62 -1.17 -5.30
C VAL A 83 20.09 0.20 -5.70
N GLU A 84 20.49 1.26 -5.01
CA GLU A 84 20.08 2.65 -5.26
C GLU A 84 20.93 3.31 -6.35
N TRP A 85 22.00 2.65 -6.80
CA TRP A 85 22.93 3.22 -7.74
C TRP A 85 22.27 3.39 -9.12
N ASN A 86 22.19 4.64 -9.58
CA ASN A 86 21.74 4.98 -10.92
C ASN A 86 22.92 5.61 -11.71
N PRO A 87 23.51 4.88 -12.68
CA PRO A 87 24.64 5.39 -13.46
C PRO A 87 24.27 6.60 -14.33
N HIS A 88 22.99 6.82 -14.62
CA HIS A 88 22.48 7.95 -15.40
C HIS A 88 22.00 9.14 -14.54
N ALA A 89 22.05 9.06 -13.21
CA ALA A 89 21.63 10.16 -12.34
C ALA A 89 22.44 11.46 -12.57
N ASN A 90 23.69 11.35 -13.02
CA ASN A 90 24.52 12.50 -13.34
C ASN A 90 24.15 13.17 -14.68
N LEU A 91 23.63 12.43 -15.67
CA LEU A 91 23.22 12.99 -16.97
C LEU A 91 22.01 13.92 -16.86
N LEU A 92 21.08 13.64 -15.94
CA LEU A 92 19.94 14.52 -15.64
C LEU A 92 20.37 15.80 -14.89
N ARG A 93 21.42 15.72 -14.07
CA ARG A 93 21.97 16.89 -13.35
C ARG A 93 22.77 17.82 -14.26
N GLU A 94 23.44 17.30 -15.28
CA GLU A 94 24.18 18.09 -16.27
C GLU A 94 23.23 18.81 -17.24
N GLY A 95 22.14 18.16 -17.68
CA GLY A 95 21.13 18.77 -18.56
C GLY A 95 20.27 19.88 -17.91
N LEU A 96 20.21 19.94 -16.57
CA LEU A 96 19.50 20.98 -15.82
C LEU A 96 20.38 22.20 -15.50
N ARG A 97 21.71 22.09 -15.60
CA ARG A 97 22.62 23.24 -15.42
C ARG A 97 22.66 24.15 -16.65
N ASP A 98 22.49 23.60 -17.85
CA ASP A 98 22.51 24.39 -19.10
C ASP A 98 21.14 24.83 -19.64
N THR A 99 20.03 24.31 -19.10
CA THR A 99 18.67 24.70 -19.54
C THR A 99 17.96 25.67 -18.60
N ALA A 100 18.49 25.90 -17.40
CA ALA A 100 17.97 26.89 -16.44
C ALA A 100 18.23 28.36 -16.85
N GLY A 101 18.94 28.59 -17.97
CA GLY A 101 19.10 29.90 -18.60
C GLY A 101 18.08 30.22 -19.71
N SER A 102 17.28 29.25 -20.16
CA SER A 102 16.45 29.41 -21.37
C SER A 102 14.94 29.57 -21.09
N LEU A 103 14.44 29.08 -19.95
CA LEU A 103 13.01 29.12 -19.62
C LEU A 103 12.58 30.36 -18.80
N ARG A 104 13.51 31.23 -18.38
CA ARG A 104 13.18 32.51 -17.72
C ARG A 104 12.83 33.64 -18.70
N THR A 105 13.08 33.47 -20.00
CA THR A 105 12.90 34.54 -21.01
C THR A 105 11.50 34.57 -21.63
N PHE A 106 10.65 33.56 -21.39
CA PHE A 106 9.34 33.45 -22.05
C PHE A 106 8.13 33.91 -21.22
N PHE A 107 8.31 34.31 -19.94
CA PHE A 107 7.21 34.82 -19.10
C PHE A 107 7.38 36.28 -18.64
N SER A 108 8.42 36.99 -19.09
CA SER A 108 8.70 38.36 -18.65
C SER A 108 8.03 39.48 -19.49
N ARG A 109 6.93 39.19 -20.19
CA ARG A 109 6.24 40.19 -21.03
C ARG A 109 4.79 40.52 -20.64
N LEU A 110 4.29 40.09 -19.47
CA LEU A 110 2.92 40.43 -19.06
C LEU A 110 2.75 41.09 -17.68
N THR A 111 3.81 41.31 -16.89
CA THR A 111 3.66 42.11 -15.66
C THR A 111 4.94 42.90 -15.40
N GLY A 112 4.87 44.20 -15.66
CA GLY A 112 5.93 45.13 -15.30
C GLY A 112 5.92 45.39 -13.79
N GLN A 113 6.99 45.02 -13.11
CA GLN A 113 7.49 45.75 -11.95
C GLN A 113 8.91 45.30 -11.63
N GLY A 114 9.83 46.28 -11.64
CA GLY A 114 11.22 46.09 -11.24
C GLY A 114 11.33 45.96 -9.73
N GLY A 115 12.13 44.99 -9.30
CA GLY A 115 12.53 44.79 -7.91
C GLY A 115 13.85 44.06 -7.89
N SER A 116 14.92 44.79 -7.56
CA SER A 116 16.26 44.26 -7.34
C SER A 116 16.36 43.65 -5.94
N GLU A 117 16.52 42.32 -5.83
CA GLU A 117 16.84 41.66 -4.56
C GLU A 117 18.11 40.82 -4.65
N LYS A 118 18.95 40.99 -3.62
CA LYS A 118 20.27 40.40 -3.42
C LYS A 118 20.18 38.89 -3.21
N PRO A 119 21.19 38.10 -3.62
CA PRO A 119 21.20 36.66 -3.38
C PRO A 119 21.46 36.37 -1.90
N VAL A 120 20.50 35.70 -1.27
CA VAL A 120 20.62 35.06 0.04
C VAL A 120 21.54 33.83 -0.11
N LYS A 121 22.51 33.70 0.79
CA LYS A 121 23.42 32.56 0.89
C LYS A 121 22.63 31.26 1.01
N SER A 122 22.80 30.36 0.04
CA SER A 122 22.37 28.97 0.16
C SER A 122 23.25 28.27 1.19
N GLU A 123 22.63 27.74 2.24
CA GLU A 123 23.23 26.78 3.15
C GLU A 123 23.79 25.61 2.35
N SER A 124 25.01 25.22 2.69
CA SER A 124 25.77 24.15 2.07
C SER A 124 25.06 22.80 2.23
N ASN A 125 24.48 22.30 1.14
CA ASN A 125 24.29 20.86 0.97
C ASN A 125 25.67 20.17 1.02
N PRO A 126 25.80 19.01 1.67
CA PRO A 126 27.10 18.37 1.84
C PRO A 126 27.66 17.99 0.47
N ASN A 127 28.94 18.31 0.28
CA ASN A 127 29.72 17.94 -0.89
C ASN A 127 29.60 16.43 -1.14
N ILE A 128 29.14 16.05 -2.34
CA ILE A 128 29.29 14.69 -2.86
C ILE A 128 30.73 14.57 -3.33
N ASN A 129 31.63 14.40 -2.38
CA ASN A 129 33.00 13.93 -2.57
C ASN A 129 33.21 12.86 -1.52
N ASP A 130 32.85 11.63 -1.88
CA ASP A 130 33.52 10.41 -1.44
C ASP A 130 32.94 9.27 -2.30
N ALA A 131 33.81 8.37 -2.75
CA ALA A 131 33.39 7.07 -3.25
C ALA A 131 32.74 6.34 -2.07
N GLU A 132 31.45 6.62 -1.83
CA GLU A 132 30.71 5.96 -0.77
C GLU A 132 30.78 4.46 -1.00
N ASP A 133 31.16 3.74 0.04
CA ASP A 133 31.22 2.29 0.02
C ASP A 133 29.84 1.72 -0.33
N MET A 134 29.71 1.25 -1.58
CA MET A 134 28.49 0.67 -2.15
C MET A 134 28.09 -0.65 -1.48
N THR A 135 28.99 -1.22 -0.68
CA THR A 135 28.72 -2.43 0.10
C THR A 135 28.01 -2.15 1.41
N LYS A 136 27.91 -0.88 1.83
CA LYS A 136 27.17 -0.51 3.04
C LYS A 136 25.69 -0.88 2.90
N ALA A 137 25.16 -1.46 3.97
CA ALA A 137 23.76 -1.80 4.08
C ALA A 137 22.95 -0.63 4.66
N SER A 138 21.77 -0.43 4.10
CA SER A 138 20.70 0.43 4.60
C SER A 138 19.58 -0.46 5.15
N THR A 139 18.84 0.03 6.13
CA THR A 139 17.73 -0.71 6.75
C THR A 139 16.49 0.16 6.91
N ALA A 140 15.32 -0.45 6.75
CA ALA A 140 14.04 0.20 7.06
C ALA A 140 13.02 -0.84 7.52
N SER A 141 12.01 -0.36 8.25
CA SER A 141 10.92 -1.21 8.74
C SER A 141 9.58 -0.50 8.56
N VAL A 142 8.55 -1.27 8.22
CA VAL A 142 7.16 -0.80 8.15
C VAL A 142 6.23 -1.74 8.91
N PHE A 143 5.21 -1.17 9.55
CA PHE A 143 4.16 -1.90 10.25
C PHE A 143 2.82 -1.78 9.52
N LEU A 144 2.15 -2.91 9.33
CA LEU A 144 0.96 -3.03 8.51
C LEU A 144 -0.13 -3.69 9.33
N HIS A 145 -1.35 -3.17 9.21
CA HIS A 145 -2.56 -3.87 9.66
C HIS A 145 -3.15 -4.60 8.46
N ILE A 146 -3.36 -5.91 8.60
CA ILE A 146 -3.95 -6.75 7.55
C ILE A 146 -5.27 -7.30 8.11
N ASN A 147 -6.38 -6.86 7.51
CA ASN A 147 -7.72 -7.31 7.89
C ASN A 147 -8.20 -8.33 6.85
N THR A 148 -8.20 -9.61 7.21
CA THR A 148 -8.53 -10.72 6.31
C THR A 148 -9.93 -11.25 6.57
N ALA A 149 -10.78 -11.12 5.56
CA ALA A 149 -12.15 -11.58 5.57
C ALA A 149 -12.30 -12.98 4.95
N SER A 150 -13.08 -13.82 5.64
CA SER A 150 -13.60 -15.07 5.10
C SER A 150 -14.97 -14.83 4.47
N ILE A 151 -15.10 -15.15 3.19
CA ILE A 151 -16.29 -14.88 2.40
C ILE A 151 -16.95 -16.20 2.00
N GLN A 152 -18.24 -16.33 2.29
CA GLN A 152 -19.07 -17.40 1.75
C GLN A 152 -19.71 -16.93 0.44
N CYS A 153 -19.56 -17.72 -0.62
CA CYS A 153 -20.11 -17.42 -1.93
C CYS A 153 -21.36 -18.28 -2.18
N SER A 154 -22.45 -17.65 -2.61
CA SER A 154 -23.74 -18.29 -2.88
C SER A 154 -24.23 -17.86 -4.25
N ILE A 155 -24.03 -18.72 -5.25
CA ILE A 155 -24.24 -18.41 -6.67
C ILE A 155 -25.34 -19.34 -7.22
N SER A 156 -26.20 -18.82 -8.08
CA SER A 156 -27.18 -19.67 -8.78
C SER A 156 -26.48 -20.64 -9.72
N GLN A 157 -27.10 -21.80 -9.97
CA GLN A 157 -26.55 -22.79 -10.91
C GLN A 157 -26.32 -22.19 -12.31
N SER A 158 -27.24 -21.35 -12.79
CA SER A 158 -27.12 -20.67 -14.08
C SER A 158 -25.90 -19.75 -14.16
N LEU A 159 -25.67 -18.91 -13.15
CA LEU A 159 -24.52 -18.02 -13.11
C LEU A 159 -23.22 -18.79 -12.92
N SER A 160 -23.24 -19.87 -12.13
CA SER A 160 -22.09 -20.76 -11.94
C SER A 160 -21.64 -21.38 -13.27
N SER A 161 -22.56 -21.94 -14.06
CA SER A 161 -22.24 -22.54 -15.36
C SER A 161 -21.67 -21.51 -16.35
N GLU A 162 -22.21 -20.29 -16.36
CA GLU A 162 -21.71 -19.22 -17.22
C GLU A 162 -20.31 -18.74 -16.82
N LEU A 163 -20.05 -18.62 -15.51
CA LEU A 163 -18.72 -18.31 -14.98
C LEU A 163 -17.73 -19.42 -15.32
N GLU A 164 -18.09 -20.68 -15.10
CA GLU A 164 -17.24 -21.83 -15.41
C GLU A 164 -16.91 -21.91 -16.91
N ARG A 165 -17.87 -21.62 -17.79
CA ARG A 165 -17.62 -21.54 -19.22
C ARG A 165 -16.60 -20.44 -19.56
N ALA A 166 -16.67 -19.30 -18.90
CA ALA A 166 -15.80 -18.15 -19.17
C ALA A 166 -14.39 -18.32 -18.59
N THR A 167 -14.25 -18.88 -17.39
CA THR A 167 -12.96 -18.98 -16.67
C THR A 167 -12.30 -20.36 -16.79
N ARG A 168 -13.03 -21.34 -17.34
CA ARG A 168 -12.67 -22.78 -17.33
C ARG A 168 -12.56 -23.39 -15.93
N LYS A 169 -13.05 -22.69 -14.91
CA LYS A 169 -13.01 -23.13 -13.51
C LYS A 169 -14.32 -22.77 -12.81
N PRO A 170 -14.88 -23.67 -11.98
CA PRO A 170 -16.06 -23.31 -11.21
C PRO A 170 -15.74 -22.13 -10.26
N PRO A 171 -16.71 -21.22 -10.03
CA PRO A 171 -16.51 -20.17 -9.06
C PRO A 171 -16.34 -20.76 -7.65
N PRO A 172 -15.49 -20.17 -6.81
CA PRO A 172 -15.20 -20.71 -5.50
C PRO A 172 -16.41 -20.59 -4.57
N LYS A 173 -16.67 -21.62 -3.75
CA LYS A 173 -17.73 -21.60 -2.70
C LYS A 173 -17.33 -20.76 -1.48
N LYS A 174 -16.03 -20.62 -1.25
CA LYS A 174 -15.42 -19.80 -0.21
C LYS A 174 -14.30 -18.99 -0.83
N SER A 175 -14.23 -17.72 -0.46
CA SER A 175 -13.21 -16.79 -0.94
C SER A 175 -12.59 -16.06 0.24
N THR A 176 -11.42 -15.48 0.03
CA THR A 176 -10.75 -14.63 1.00
C THR A 176 -10.48 -13.26 0.37
N LEU A 177 -10.48 -12.24 1.20
CA LEU A 177 -10.10 -10.88 0.82
C LEU A 177 -9.33 -10.26 1.97
N ALA A 178 -8.25 -9.55 1.69
CA ALA A 178 -7.48 -8.83 2.71
C ALA A 178 -7.40 -7.34 2.40
N VAL A 179 -7.62 -6.50 3.42
CA VAL A 179 -7.42 -5.06 3.37
C VAL A 179 -6.19 -4.72 4.18
N LEU A 180 -5.22 -4.08 3.53
CA LEU A 180 -3.94 -3.73 4.12
C LEU A 180 -3.79 -2.22 4.24
N THR A 181 -3.49 -1.76 5.45
CA THR A 181 -3.28 -0.34 5.76
C THR A 181 -1.99 -0.15 6.56
N PRO A 182 -1.25 0.95 6.36
CA PRO A 182 -0.16 1.32 7.25
C PRO A 182 -0.65 1.51 8.70
N SER A 183 0.05 0.92 9.67
CA SER A 183 -0.20 1.22 11.08
C SER A 183 0.21 2.65 11.43
N TYR A 184 -0.43 3.25 12.44
CA TYR A 184 -0.01 4.54 12.97
C TYR A 184 1.44 4.49 13.49
N ASP A 185 1.87 3.36 14.05
CA ASP A 185 3.25 3.15 14.51
C ASP A 185 4.26 3.23 13.36
N THR A 186 3.87 2.92 12.12
CA THR A 186 4.73 3.17 10.94
C THR A 186 5.04 4.65 10.82
N THR A 187 4.09 5.54 11.05
CA THR A 187 4.34 6.99 10.97
C THR A 187 5.24 7.49 12.10
N LEU A 188 5.23 6.82 13.26
CA LEU A 188 6.08 7.15 14.41
C LEU A 188 7.49 6.57 14.29
N ALA A 189 7.60 5.29 13.94
CA ALA A 189 8.87 4.58 13.76
C ALA A 189 9.62 5.06 12.52
N SER A 190 8.89 5.51 11.49
CA SER A 190 9.47 6.05 10.25
C SER A 190 9.90 7.50 10.38
N GLY A 191 10.38 7.96 11.55
CA GLY A 191 11.07 9.25 11.66
C GLY A 191 12.06 9.38 10.50
N THR A 192 11.67 10.11 9.45
CA THR A 192 12.27 10.12 8.11
C THR A 192 12.52 8.78 7.38
N SER A 193 12.82 7.64 7.99
CA SER A 193 13.48 6.52 7.29
C SER A 193 12.58 5.50 6.56
N GLY A 194 11.39 5.17 7.07
CA GLY A 194 10.51 4.14 6.45
C GLY A 194 9.70 4.64 5.25
N LEU A 195 9.28 5.92 5.27
CA LEU A 195 8.63 6.60 4.15
C LEU A 195 9.63 7.05 3.05
N GLN A 196 10.92 7.09 3.37
CA GLN A 196 12.00 7.43 2.42
C GLN A 196 12.66 6.21 1.76
N SER A 197 12.33 4.99 2.18
CA SER A 197 12.84 3.79 1.51
C SER A 197 12.06 3.57 0.21
N ASP A 198 12.72 3.77 -0.93
CA ASP A 198 12.14 3.46 -2.24
C ASP A 198 11.74 1.98 -2.35
N ILE A 199 12.41 1.07 -1.62
CA ILE A 199 12.12 -0.36 -1.61
C ILE A 199 10.82 -0.68 -0.85
N LEU A 200 10.61 -0.09 0.33
CA LEU A 200 9.39 -0.33 1.12
C LEU A 200 8.22 0.55 0.68
N SER A 201 8.47 1.62 -0.09
CA SER A 201 7.43 2.47 -0.67
C SER A 201 6.44 1.72 -1.56
N SER A 202 6.82 0.57 -2.11
CA SER A 202 5.99 -0.30 -2.96
C SER A 202 5.03 -1.20 -2.16
N ILE A 203 5.24 -1.34 -0.85
CA ILE A 203 4.34 -2.04 0.07
C ILE A 203 3.30 -1.08 0.65
N LEU A 204 3.71 0.18 0.83
CA LEU A 204 2.83 1.22 1.34
C LEU A 204 1.94 1.75 0.20
N PRO A 205 0.66 2.02 0.48
CA PRO A 205 -0.23 2.68 -0.47
C PRO A 205 0.19 4.13 -0.75
N SER A 206 1.20 4.35 -1.60
CA SER A 206 1.63 5.69 -1.99
C SER A 206 0.76 6.21 -3.16
N LYS A 207 0.04 7.33 -2.94
CA LYS A 207 -0.82 7.99 -3.95
C LYS A 207 -2.02 7.16 -4.44
N ALA A 208 -2.71 6.52 -3.50
CA ALA A 208 -3.82 5.56 -3.64
C ALA A 208 -3.36 4.10 -3.73
N GLY A 209 -4.03 3.24 -2.96
CA GLY A 209 -3.74 1.82 -2.96
C GLY A 209 -4.18 1.11 -4.24
N ARG A 210 -3.74 -0.13 -4.41
CA ARG A 210 -4.04 -0.99 -5.56
C ARG A 210 -4.85 -2.20 -5.14
N VAL A 211 -5.55 -2.77 -6.12
CA VAL A 211 -6.11 -4.12 -5.99
C VAL A 211 -5.07 -5.14 -6.45
N PHE A 212 -4.87 -6.19 -5.67
CA PHE A 212 -3.95 -7.28 -5.94
C PHE A 212 -4.74 -8.56 -6.20
N ILE A 213 -4.39 -9.25 -7.29
CA ILE A 213 -4.93 -10.57 -7.67
C ILE A 213 -3.87 -11.67 -7.53
N GLY A 214 -2.88 -11.41 -6.68
CA GLY A 214 -1.57 -12.09 -6.63
C GLY A 214 -0.42 -11.15 -6.98
N PHE A 215 -0.70 -10.15 -7.83
CA PHE A 215 0.18 -9.03 -8.19
C PHE A 215 -0.70 -7.77 -8.40
N PRO A 216 -0.13 -6.55 -8.36
CA PRO A 216 -0.91 -5.32 -8.45
C PRO A 216 -1.56 -5.15 -9.82
N THR A 217 -2.83 -4.74 -9.84
CA THR A 217 -3.54 -4.35 -11.06
C THR A 217 -3.46 -2.84 -11.29
N HIS A 218 -3.89 -2.38 -12.47
CA HIS A 218 -3.98 -0.94 -12.76
C HIS A 218 -5.04 -0.20 -11.94
N GLN A 219 -6.04 -0.90 -11.40
CA GLN A 219 -7.12 -0.29 -10.63
C GLN A 219 -6.60 0.20 -9.28
N THR A 220 -6.91 1.46 -8.96
CA THR A 220 -6.72 2.00 -7.62
C THR A 220 -7.92 1.67 -6.73
N THR A 221 -7.69 1.63 -5.43
CA THR A 221 -8.75 1.46 -4.42
C THR A 221 -9.45 2.77 -4.10
N GLY A 222 -8.84 3.91 -4.45
CA GLY A 222 -9.28 5.24 -3.99
C GLY A 222 -9.09 5.46 -2.49
N LEU A 223 -8.46 4.52 -1.79
CA LEU A 223 -8.17 4.54 -0.37
C LEU A 223 -6.66 4.55 -0.17
N ASN A 224 -6.20 4.94 1.02
CA ASN A 224 -4.81 4.67 1.43
C ASN A 224 -4.70 3.22 1.97
N ALA A 225 -5.20 2.28 1.18
CA ALA A 225 -5.28 0.86 1.53
C ALA A 225 -5.11 -0.01 0.28
N HIS A 226 -4.28 -1.05 0.39
CA HIS A 226 -4.21 -2.11 -0.61
C HIS A 226 -5.29 -3.16 -0.35
N ILE A 227 -5.82 -3.74 -1.42
CA ILE A 227 -6.83 -4.80 -1.33
C ILE A 227 -6.30 -6.03 -2.05
N SER A 228 -6.08 -7.14 -1.34
CA SER A 228 -5.80 -8.43 -1.96
C SER A 228 -7.10 -9.22 -2.13
N ALA A 229 -7.45 -9.50 -3.39
CA ALA A 229 -8.67 -10.17 -3.78
C ALA A 229 -8.36 -11.24 -4.86
N PRO A 230 -7.73 -12.37 -4.49
CA PRO A 230 -7.26 -13.39 -5.43
C PRO A 230 -8.39 -14.06 -6.24
N SER A 231 -9.64 -13.99 -5.77
CA SER A 231 -10.81 -14.53 -6.49
C SER A 231 -11.42 -13.55 -7.50
N VAL A 232 -10.89 -12.33 -7.63
CA VAL A 232 -11.26 -11.41 -8.71
C VAL A 232 -10.72 -11.98 -10.03
N ILE A 233 -11.56 -11.95 -11.05
CA ILE A 233 -11.23 -12.48 -12.38
C ILE A 233 -10.63 -11.34 -13.22
N PRO A 234 -9.38 -11.47 -13.68
CA PRO A 234 -8.74 -10.42 -14.46
C PRO A 234 -9.09 -10.49 -15.95
N THR A 235 -8.63 -9.49 -16.71
CA THR A 235 -8.60 -9.51 -18.19
C THR A 235 -7.60 -10.53 -18.73
N VAL A 236 -7.54 -10.68 -20.06
CA VAL A 236 -6.65 -11.63 -20.74
C VAL A 236 -5.18 -11.29 -20.51
N GLU A 237 -4.86 -10.00 -20.53
CA GLU A 237 -3.53 -9.42 -20.27
C GLU A 237 -3.15 -9.54 -18.78
N ARG A 238 -4.14 -9.85 -17.93
CA ARG A 238 -4.05 -10.02 -16.48
C ARG A 238 -3.61 -8.78 -15.71
N GLU A 239 -3.55 -7.64 -16.35
CA GLU A 239 -3.14 -6.36 -15.76
C GLU A 239 -4.30 -5.59 -15.08
N SER A 240 -5.54 -5.99 -15.37
CA SER A 240 -6.75 -5.30 -14.95
C SER A 240 -7.86 -6.24 -14.51
N ILE A 241 -8.81 -5.71 -13.72
CA ILE A 241 -10.05 -6.40 -13.36
C ILE A 241 -11.02 -6.38 -14.55
N ASP A 242 -11.59 -7.53 -14.93
CA ASP A 242 -12.60 -7.57 -16.00
C ASP A 242 -13.97 -7.12 -15.47
N LEU A 243 -14.36 -5.89 -15.81
CA LEU A 243 -15.68 -5.34 -15.52
C LEU A 243 -16.59 -5.26 -16.76
N ASN A 244 -16.11 -5.73 -17.91
CA ASN A 244 -16.82 -5.61 -19.18
C ASN A 244 -17.65 -6.86 -19.50
N THR A 245 -17.09 -8.05 -19.27
CA THR A 245 -17.75 -9.31 -19.60
C THR A 245 -18.93 -9.57 -18.67
N ARG A 246 -20.16 -9.65 -19.21
CA ARG A 246 -21.44 -9.66 -18.46
C ARG A 246 -21.49 -10.50 -17.18
N TYR A 247 -21.06 -11.77 -17.21
CA TYR A 247 -21.16 -12.66 -16.05
C TYR A 247 -19.97 -12.48 -15.10
N ILE A 248 -18.78 -12.21 -15.66
CA ILE A 248 -17.56 -11.93 -14.91
C ILE A 248 -17.71 -10.63 -14.13
N SER A 249 -18.23 -9.58 -14.76
CA SER A 249 -18.43 -8.27 -14.14
C SER A 249 -19.39 -8.34 -12.96
N LYS A 250 -20.45 -9.17 -13.03
CA LYS A 250 -21.34 -9.43 -11.88
C LYS A 250 -20.58 -10.01 -10.68
N TRP A 251 -19.74 -11.01 -10.92
CA TRP A 251 -18.91 -11.61 -9.88
C TRP A 251 -17.92 -10.59 -9.30
N ASN A 252 -17.18 -9.91 -10.17
CA ASN A 252 -16.15 -8.94 -9.77
C ASN A 252 -16.73 -7.74 -9.02
N LEU A 253 -17.88 -7.21 -9.44
CA LEU A 253 -18.57 -6.14 -8.71
C LEU A 253 -18.98 -6.59 -7.30
N GLU A 254 -19.40 -7.84 -7.11
CA GLU A 254 -19.73 -8.36 -5.79
C GLU A 254 -18.47 -8.58 -4.94
N MET A 255 -17.34 -9.02 -5.53
CA MET A 255 -16.04 -9.07 -4.83
C MET A 255 -15.61 -7.68 -4.35
N LEU A 256 -15.75 -6.65 -5.20
CA LEU A 256 -15.40 -5.27 -4.85
C LEU A 256 -16.35 -4.69 -3.79
N ARG A 257 -17.64 -5.03 -3.83
CA ARG A 257 -18.59 -4.68 -2.76
C ARG A 257 -18.22 -5.36 -1.44
N ALA A 258 -17.83 -6.63 -1.48
CA ALA A 258 -17.32 -7.34 -0.31
C ALA A 258 -16.09 -6.62 0.27
N ALA A 259 -15.17 -6.15 -0.59
CA ALA A 259 -14.04 -5.33 -0.16
C ALA A 259 -14.47 -4.07 0.60
N GLY A 260 -15.46 -3.34 0.08
CA GLY A 260 -16.02 -2.16 0.75
C GLY A 260 -16.62 -2.47 2.13
N ILE A 261 -17.30 -3.61 2.29
CA ILE A 261 -17.81 -4.08 3.60
C ILE A 261 -16.64 -4.32 4.55
N VAL A 262 -15.57 -5.00 4.10
CA VAL A 262 -14.39 -5.28 4.92
C VAL A 262 -13.66 -4.00 5.32
N CYS A 263 -13.55 -3.01 4.43
CA CYS A 263 -13.01 -1.68 4.78
C CYS A 263 -13.82 -1.02 5.90
N ARG A 264 -15.16 -1.10 5.88
CA ARG A 264 -16.00 -0.57 6.96
C ARG A 264 -15.77 -1.31 8.28
N VAL A 265 -15.61 -2.63 8.25
CA VAL A 265 -15.28 -3.42 9.45
C VAL A 265 -13.90 -3.03 10.00
N ALA A 266 -12.89 -2.90 9.13
CA ALA A 266 -11.55 -2.48 9.51
C ALA A 266 -11.57 -1.09 10.15
N TRP A 267 -12.26 -0.12 9.55
CA TRP A 267 -12.50 1.22 10.10
C TRP A 267 -13.10 1.17 11.50
N SER A 268 -14.21 0.44 11.67
CA SER A 268 -14.90 0.33 12.95
C SER A 268 -14.03 -0.28 14.04
N ALA A 269 -13.19 -1.26 13.69
CA ALA A 269 -12.24 -1.86 14.62
C ALA A 269 -11.11 -0.90 15.02
N GLU A 270 -10.60 -0.08 14.10
CA GLU A 270 -9.63 0.99 14.47
C GLU A 270 -10.26 2.04 15.38
N MET A 271 -11.47 2.51 15.04
CA MET A 271 -12.19 3.47 15.86
C MET A 271 -12.53 2.92 17.25
N ALA A 272 -12.82 1.62 17.37
CA ALA A 272 -13.02 0.95 18.65
C ALA A 272 -11.72 0.89 19.48
N SER A 273 -10.58 0.62 18.83
CA SER A 273 -9.25 0.66 19.47
C SER A 273 -8.96 2.06 20.03
N ILE A 274 -9.13 3.11 19.22
CA ILE A 274 -8.94 4.50 19.65
C ILE A 274 -9.90 4.86 20.79
N LYS A 275 -11.18 4.49 20.69
CA LYS A 275 -12.17 4.72 21.75
C LYS A 275 -11.75 4.08 23.07
N SER A 276 -11.16 2.89 23.05
CA SER A 276 -10.69 2.21 24.26
C SER A 276 -9.56 2.98 24.98
N LYS A 277 -8.74 3.73 24.24
CA LYS A 277 -7.68 4.59 24.78
C LYS A 277 -8.21 5.88 25.43
N ILE A 278 -9.39 6.33 25.04
CA ILE A 278 -10.04 7.55 25.56
C ILE A 278 -10.90 7.25 26.80
N GLN A 279 -11.40 6.02 26.96
CA GLN A 279 -12.33 5.70 28.04
C GLN A 279 -11.63 5.80 29.41
N PRO A 280 -12.09 6.69 30.31
CA PRO A 280 -11.43 6.85 31.60
C PRO A 280 -11.66 5.62 32.48
N THR A 281 -10.62 5.11 33.11
CA THR A 281 -10.71 3.99 34.07
C THR A 281 -11.51 4.33 35.34
N LYS A 282 -11.75 5.63 35.62
CA LYS A 282 -12.33 6.10 36.90
C LYS A 282 -13.36 7.25 36.79
N SER A 283 -13.63 7.79 35.60
CA SER A 283 -14.50 8.97 35.40
C SER A 283 -15.58 8.69 34.34
N SER A 284 -16.81 9.13 34.60
CA SER A 284 -17.93 9.02 33.65
C SER A 284 -17.91 10.07 32.53
N LYS A 285 -17.03 11.07 32.60
CA LYS A 285 -16.94 12.17 31.61
C LYS A 285 -15.57 12.17 30.93
N ILE A 286 -15.59 12.20 29.60
CA ILE A 286 -14.41 12.38 28.73
C ILE A 286 -14.02 13.86 28.75
N ARG A 287 -12.74 14.16 28.96
CA ARG A 287 -12.16 15.50 28.94
C ARG A 287 -11.33 15.72 27.68
N LYS A 288 -10.99 16.98 27.41
CA LYS A 288 -10.13 17.37 26.27
C LYS A 288 -8.79 16.64 26.30
N ASP A 289 -8.17 16.56 27.47
CA ASP A 289 -6.83 15.96 27.63
C ASP A 289 -6.84 14.45 27.34
N ASP A 290 -7.96 13.77 27.53
CA ASP A 290 -8.14 12.34 27.18
C ASP A 290 -8.18 12.12 25.65
N ILE A 291 -8.50 13.16 24.87
CA ILE A 291 -8.64 13.11 23.41
C ILE A 291 -7.36 13.56 22.69
N VAL A 292 -6.68 14.58 23.22
CA VAL A 292 -5.52 15.20 22.55
C VAL A 292 -4.43 14.18 22.24
N GLY A 293 -4.18 13.22 23.15
CA GLY A 293 -3.15 12.19 22.96
C GLY A 293 -3.42 11.20 21.82
N VAL A 294 -4.69 10.98 21.46
CA VAL A 294 -5.07 10.02 20.40
C VAL A 294 -5.45 10.69 19.09
N LEU A 295 -5.54 12.02 19.07
CA LEU A 295 -5.96 12.78 17.89
C LEU A 295 -5.08 12.50 16.65
N PRO A 296 -3.74 12.41 16.76
CA PRO A 296 -2.90 12.05 15.61
C PRO A 296 -3.21 10.67 15.02
N GLU A 297 -3.44 9.66 15.87
CA GLU A 297 -3.81 8.31 15.46
C GLU A 297 -5.20 8.29 14.80
N ALA A 298 -6.14 9.07 15.33
CA ALA A 298 -7.47 9.21 14.75
C ALA A 298 -7.43 9.88 13.37
N ILE A 299 -6.61 10.92 13.19
CA ILE A 299 -6.38 11.58 11.89
C ILE A 299 -5.72 10.61 10.91
N HIS A 300 -4.68 9.88 11.35
CA HIS A 300 -4.04 8.84 10.53
C HIS A 300 -5.06 7.83 10.04
N THR A 301 -5.89 7.32 10.95
CA THR A 301 -6.93 6.34 10.63
C THR A 301 -7.97 6.92 9.67
N ALA A 302 -8.47 8.14 9.92
CA ALA A 302 -9.39 8.87 9.03
C ALA A 302 -8.86 8.90 7.60
N ASN A 303 -7.61 9.32 7.44
CA ASN A 303 -6.96 9.42 6.13
C ASN A 303 -6.74 8.06 5.45
N GLN A 304 -6.89 6.93 6.16
CA GLN A 304 -6.81 5.61 5.51
C GLN A 304 -8.03 5.29 4.66
N PHE A 305 -9.21 5.77 5.06
CA PHE A 305 -10.51 5.33 4.53
C PHE A 305 -11.34 6.46 3.89
N VAL A 306 -10.75 7.65 3.70
CA VAL A 306 -11.39 8.78 3.01
C VAL A 306 -11.10 8.72 1.51
N PHE A 307 -12.07 9.14 0.70
CA PHE A 307 -12.03 9.22 -0.77
C PHE A 307 -11.67 10.63 -1.25
#